data_AF-A0A3D9I2J2-F1
#
_entry.id   AF-A0A3D9I2J2-F1
#
_cell.length_a   1.000
_cell.length_b   1.000
_cell.length_c   1.000
_cell.angle_alpha   90.00
_cell.angle_beta   90.00
_cell.angle_gamma   90.00
#
_symmetry.space_group_name_H-M   'P 1'
#
loop_
_entity.id
_entity.type
_entity.pdbx_description
1 polymer ?
#
loop_
_entity_poly.entity_id
_entity_poly.type
_entity_poly.pdbx_seq_one_letter_code
_entity_poly.pdbx_strand_id
1 'polypeptide(L)'
;MSNTPILESEQGALAAEAKGTADLLNQLSKPEVQEALSLLITQLPKLAEISAQITKTYDLAQKVLSDRVLIADTAKSIKELAIPIEKKAKEFASAAIEANDRAEQSNETIGLFGMLKLLKNPELQRMLRFGQAYLDIMGERKQ
;
A
#
# COMPACT_ATOMS: atom_id res chain seq x y z
N MET A 1 -0.41 -54.14 -43.41
CA MET A 1 -1.35 -53.34 -44.24
C MET A 1 -2.46 -52.89 -43.31
N SER A 2 -2.70 -51.62 -43.03
CA SER A 2 -2.16 -50.38 -43.58
C SER A 2 -2.35 -49.27 -42.55
N ASN A 3 -1.37 -48.37 -42.49
CA ASN A 3 -1.47 -47.03 -41.91
C ASN A 3 -2.70 -46.31 -42.47
N THR A 4 -3.42 -45.54 -41.64
CA THR A 4 -3.88 -44.15 -41.91
C THR A 4 -4.57 -43.61 -40.63
N PRO A 5 -3.90 -42.72 -39.87
CA PRO A 5 -4.61 -41.54 -39.39
C PRO A 5 -3.67 -40.34 -39.38
N ILE A 6 -3.35 -39.77 -40.53
CA ILE A 6 -2.49 -38.56 -40.59
C ILE A 6 -3.09 -37.47 -41.51
N LEU A 7 -4.31 -37.63 -42.03
CA LEU A 7 -4.90 -36.63 -42.94
C LEU A 7 -5.94 -35.70 -42.28
N GLU A 8 -6.42 -35.98 -41.07
CA GLU A 8 -7.44 -35.14 -40.40
C GLU A 8 -6.85 -34.00 -39.53
N SER A 9 -5.58 -34.06 -39.16
CA SER A 9 -4.97 -33.07 -38.25
C SER A 9 -4.53 -31.77 -38.93
N GLU A 10 -4.21 -31.77 -40.23
CA GLU A 10 -3.81 -30.55 -40.94
C GLU A 10 -5.01 -29.73 -41.46
N GLN A 11 -6.12 -30.39 -41.82
CA GLN A 11 -7.34 -29.70 -42.28
C GLN A 11 -8.11 -29.00 -41.15
N GLY A 12 -8.01 -29.51 -39.91
CA GLY A 12 -8.60 -28.88 -38.72
C GLY A 12 -7.87 -27.59 -38.28
N ALA A 13 -6.55 -27.53 -38.44
CA ALA A 13 -5.74 -26.36 -38.07
C ALA A 13 -5.91 -25.20 -39.06
N LEU A 14 -5.91 -25.48 -40.36
CA LEU A 14 -6.14 -24.48 -41.42
C LEU A 14 -7.58 -23.93 -41.38
N ALA A 15 -8.57 -24.75 -41.03
CA ALA A 15 -9.96 -24.30 -40.86
C ALA A 15 -10.17 -23.47 -39.57
N ALA A 16 -9.37 -23.71 -38.52
CA ALA A 16 -9.41 -22.95 -37.28
C ALA A 16 -8.75 -21.56 -37.42
N GLU A 17 -7.60 -21.46 -38.12
CA GLU A 17 -6.96 -20.18 -38.45
C GLU A 17 -7.78 -19.35 -39.43
N ALA A 18 -8.39 -19.98 -40.44
CA ALA A 18 -9.28 -19.30 -41.38
C ALA A 18 -10.53 -18.74 -40.68
N LYS A 19 -11.09 -19.45 -39.69
CA LYS A 19 -12.20 -18.96 -38.86
C LYS A 19 -11.79 -17.83 -37.93
N GLY A 20 -10.64 -17.94 -37.26
CA GLY A 20 -10.13 -16.87 -36.39
C GLY A 20 -9.86 -15.58 -37.17
N THR A 21 -9.30 -15.69 -38.37
CA THR A 21 -9.04 -14.53 -39.26
C THR A 21 -10.35 -13.95 -39.80
N ALA A 22 -11.33 -14.79 -40.17
CA ALA A 22 -12.65 -14.34 -40.59
C ALA A 22 -13.44 -13.67 -39.46
N ASP A 23 -13.34 -14.16 -38.22
CA ASP A 23 -13.96 -13.54 -37.04
C ASP A 23 -13.28 -12.22 -36.66
N LEU A 24 -11.96 -12.12 -36.78
CA LEU A 24 -11.23 -10.86 -36.61
C LEU A 24 -11.61 -9.83 -37.69
N LEU A 25 -11.75 -10.26 -38.95
CA LEU A 25 -12.24 -9.40 -40.03
C LEU A 25 -13.69 -8.94 -39.81
N ASN A 26 -14.55 -9.82 -39.31
CA ASN A 26 -15.92 -9.47 -38.91
C ASN A 26 -15.93 -8.49 -37.73
N GLN A 27 -15.02 -8.63 -36.76
CA GLN A 27 -14.86 -7.68 -35.66
C GLN A 27 -14.32 -6.33 -36.13
N LEU A 28 -13.36 -6.29 -37.06
CA LEU A 28 -12.85 -5.05 -37.67
C LEU A 28 -13.89 -4.33 -38.55
N SER A 29 -14.88 -5.07 -39.04
CA SER A 29 -16.00 -4.51 -39.83
C SER A 29 -17.08 -3.86 -38.97
N LYS A 30 -17.03 -4.04 -37.64
CA LYS A 30 -17.96 -3.40 -36.71
C LYS A 30 -17.60 -1.92 -36.54
N PRO A 31 -18.58 -1.00 -36.61
CA PRO A 31 -18.34 0.44 -36.52
C PRO A 31 -17.67 0.84 -35.20
N GLU A 32 -17.94 0.12 -34.11
CA GLU A 32 -17.35 0.38 -32.79
C GLU A 32 -15.85 0.08 -32.75
N VAL A 33 -15.40 -0.94 -33.48
CA VAL A 33 -13.97 -1.30 -33.57
C VAL A 33 -13.23 -0.31 -34.47
N GLN A 34 -13.87 0.17 -35.53
CA GLN A 34 -13.31 1.24 -36.38
C GLN A 34 -13.20 2.57 -35.62
N GLU A 35 -14.19 2.90 -34.79
CA GLU A 35 -14.16 4.08 -33.92
C GLU A 35 -13.08 3.94 -32.85
N ALA A 36 -12.94 2.78 -32.21
CA ALA A 36 -11.87 2.53 -31.23
C ALA A 36 -10.47 2.58 -31.87
N LEU A 37 -10.30 2.07 -33.10
CA LEU A 37 -9.04 2.17 -33.84
C LEU A 37 -8.74 3.61 -34.26
N SER A 38 -9.75 4.35 -34.71
CA SER A 38 -9.62 5.78 -35.05
C SER A 38 -9.26 6.62 -33.81
N LEU A 39 -9.92 6.35 -32.67
CA LEU A 39 -9.63 6.98 -31.40
C LEU A 39 -8.22 6.63 -30.93
N LEU A 40 -7.80 5.37 -31.04
CA LEU A 40 -6.46 4.92 -30.66
C LEU A 40 -5.40 5.63 -31.49
N ILE A 41 -5.58 5.71 -32.81
CA ILE A 41 -4.69 6.45 -33.72
C ILE A 41 -4.63 7.94 -33.36
N THR A 42 -5.79 8.54 -33.07
CA THR A 42 -5.89 9.96 -32.67
C THR A 42 -5.23 10.21 -31.31
N GLN A 43 -5.23 9.22 -30.41
CA GLN A 43 -4.65 9.30 -29.07
C GLN A 43 -3.20 8.81 -28.99
N LEU A 44 -2.62 8.26 -30.05
CA LEU A 44 -1.21 7.86 -30.10
C LEU A 44 -0.23 8.97 -29.62
N PRO A 45 -0.41 10.26 -29.99
CA PRO A 45 0.45 11.33 -29.48
C PRO A 45 0.44 11.40 -27.95
N LYS A 46 -0.71 11.19 -27.31
CA LYS A 46 -0.85 11.23 -25.85
C LYS A 46 -0.15 10.05 -25.16
N LEU A 47 -0.14 8.88 -25.79
CA LEU A 47 0.63 7.73 -25.29
C LEU A 47 2.14 7.98 -25.41
N ALA A 48 2.59 8.62 -26.49
CA ALA A 48 3.98 9.05 -26.66
C ALA A 48 4.38 10.09 -25.60
N GLU A 49 3.51 11.05 -25.28
CA GLU A 49 3.71 12.02 -24.19
C GLU A 49 3.82 11.34 -22.83
N ILE A 50 2.95 10.37 -22.52
CA ILE A 50 3.01 9.61 -21.25
C ILE A 50 4.32 8.83 -21.17
N SER A 51 4.73 8.16 -22.25
CA SER A 51 6.03 7.48 -22.32
C SER A 51 7.19 8.45 -22.04
N ALA A 52 7.18 9.63 -22.65
CA ALA A 52 8.18 10.66 -22.41
C ALA A 52 8.18 11.19 -20.95
N GLN A 53 7.01 11.30 -20.30
CA GLN A 53 6.90 11.69 -18.90
C GLN A 53 7.41 10.60 -17.94
N ILE A 54 7.15 9.33 -18.26
CA ILE A 54 7.69 8.18 -17.52
C ILE A 54 9.22 8.16 -17.63
N THR A 55 9.78 8.37 -18.82
CA THR A 55 11.24 8.47 -19.01
C THR A 55 11.84 9.61 -18.18
N LYS A 56 11.22 10.79 -18.18
CA LYS A 56 11.67 11.91 -17.32
C LYS A 56 11.63 11.55 -15.84
N THR A 57 10.62 10.82 -15.39
CA THR A 57 10.49 10.36 -13.99
C THR A 57 11.57 9.34 -13.65
N TYR A 58 11.89 8.43 -14.58
CA TYR A 58 13.00 7.50 -14.46
C TYR A 58 14.35 8.22 -14.35
N ASP A 59 14.59 9.22 -15.21
CA ASP A 59 15.82 10.03 -15.18
C ASP A 59 15.94 10.81 -13.87
N LEU A 60 14.83 11.35 -13.35
CA LEU A 60 14.81 12.02 -12.05
C LEU A 60 15.09 11.06 -10.91
N ALA A 61 14.46 9.87 -10.90
CA ALA A 61 14.75 8.83 -9.92
C ALA A 61 16.22 8.38 -9.99
N GLN A 62 16.75 8.17 -11.19
CA GLN A 62 18.15 7.79 -11.40
C GLN A 62 19.12 8.90 -10.97
N LYS A 63 18.81 10.18 -11.23
CA LYS A 63 19.61 11.32 -10.76
C LYS A 63 19.59 11.46 -9.24
N VAL A 64 18.42 11.33 -8.62
CA VAL A 64 18.27 11.35 -7.15
C VAL A 64 19.00 10.17 -6.51
N LEU A 65 18.93 8.97 -7.12
CA LEU A 65 19.61 7.78 -6.61
C LEU A 65 21.13 7.82 -6.81
N SER A 66 21.60 8.45 -7.89
CA SER A 66 23.04 8.60 -8.16
C SER A 66 23.69 9.63 -7.26
N ASP A 67 22.90 10.56 -6.70
CA ASP A 67 23.37 11.52 -5.73
C ASP A 67 23.39 10.93 -4.31
N ARG A 68 24.54 10.33 -3.98
CA ARG A 68 24.80 9.75 -2.66
C ARG A 68 24.71 10.77 -1.52
N VAL A 69 24.95 12.05 -1.79
CA VAL A 69 24.90 13.12 -0.78
C VAL A 69 23.45 13.44 -0.45
N LEU A 70 22.59 13.61 -1.46
CA LEU A 70 21.17 13.85 -1.24
C LEU A 70 20.47 12.71 -0.49
N ILE A 71 20.77 11.45 -0.81
CA ILE A 71 20.22 10.30 -0.07
C ILE A 71 20.69 10.32 1.39
N ALA A 72 21.99 10.52 1.62
CA ALA A 72 22.55 10.52 2.97
C ALA A 72 21.97 11.64 3.83
N ASP A 73 21.84 12.86 3.29
CA ASP A 73 21.29 14.02 3.99
C ASP A 73 19.79 13.87 4.26
N THR A 74 19.04 13.33 3.30
CA THR A 74 17.60 13.04 3.49
C THR A 74 17.38 11.95 4.53
N ALA A 75 18.15 10.85 4.46
CA ALA A 75 18.07 9.77 5.43
C ALA A 75 18.46 10.23 6.84
N LYS A 76 19.49 11.08 6.96
CA LYS A 76 19.89 11.69 8.22
C LYS A 76 18.80 12.59 8.78
N SER A 77 18.20 13.44 7.95
CA SER A 77 17.11 14.34 8.36
C SER A 77 15.88 13.57 8.85
N ILE A 78 15.48 12.52 8.14
CA ILE A 78 14.37 11.64 8.56
C ILE A 78 14.72 10.92 9.87
N LYS A 79 15.96 10.44 10.00
CA LYS A 79 16.43 9.78 11.22
C LYS A 79 16.43 10.73 12.42
N GLU A 80 16.84 11.98 12.25
CA GLU A 80 16.80 13.00 13.30
C GLU A 80 15.37 13.28 13.80
N LEU A 81 14.38 13.27 12.90
CA LEU A 81 12.97 13.36 13.26
C LEU A 81 12.43 12.09 13.93
N ALA A 82 12.95 10.92 13.56
CA ALA A 82 12.52 9.62 14.09
C ALA A 82 13.18 9.26 15.44
N ILE A 83 14.41 9.71 15.72
CA ILE A 83 15.13 9.49 16.99
C ILE A 83 14.29 9.78 18.24
N PRO A 84 13.58 10.92 18.37
CA PRO A 84 12.76 11.18 19.56
C PRO A 84 11.60 10.20 19.72
N ILE A 85 11.06 9.69 18.61
CA ILE A 85 9.98 8.68 18.62
C ILE A 85 10.56 7.30 18.98
N GLU A 86 11.69 6.92 18.39
CA GLU A 86 12.39 5.66 18.68
C GLU A 86 12.80 5.58 20.15
N LYS A 87 13.38 6.66 20.69
CA LYS A 87 13.77 6.73 22.10
C LYS A 87 12.58 6.61 23.03
N LYS A 88 11.50 7.36 22.78
CA LYS A 88 10.26 7.24 23.55
C LYS A 88 9.68 5.84 23.47
N ALA A 89 9.63 5.24 22.27
CA ALA A 89 9.11 3.88 22.09
C ALA A 89 9.93 2.84 22.88
N LYS A 90 11.27 2.96 22.88
CA LYS A 90 12.15 2.12 23.70
C LYS A 90 11.88 2.31 25.20
N GLU A 91 11.76 3.54 25.68
CA GLU A 91 11.45 3.84 27.08
C GLU A 91 10.09 3.26 27.49
N PHE A 92 9.04 3.41 26.67
CA PHE A 92 7.73 2.82 26.91
C PHE A 92 7.77 1.28 26.90
N ALA A 93 8.49 0.68 25.95
CA ALA A 93 8.65 -0.77 25.89
C ALA A 93 9.38 -1.31 27.12
N SER A 94 10.47 -0.68 27.54
CA SER A 94 11.19 -1.05 28.77
C SER A 94 10.33 -0.90 30.02
N ALA A 95 9.59 0.21 30.15
CA ALA A 95 8.68 0.42 31.26
C ALA A 95 7.54 -0.62 31.28
N ALA A 96 7.02 -1.01 30.11
CA ALA A 96 6.00 -2.05 30.00
C ALA A 96 6.53 -3.43 30.39
N ILE A 97 7.75 -3.77 29.97
CA ILE A 97 8.41 -5.03 30.36
C ILE A 97 8.63 -5.06 31.88
N GLU A 98 9.19 -4.00 32.46
CA GLU A 98 9.40 -3.93 33.92
C GLU A 98 8.08 -3.99 34.70
N ALA A 99 7.04 -3.33 34.19
CA ALA A 99 5.71 -3.40 34.79
C ALA A 99 5.12 -4.81 34.72
N ASN A 100 5.31 -5.52 33.61
CA ASN A 100 4.88 -6.91 33.46
C ASN A 100 5.60 -7.84 34.45
N ASP A 101 6.93 -7.76 34.50
CA ASP A 101 7.75 -8.56 35.42
C ASP A 101 7.33 -8.34 36.88
N ARG A 102 7.04 -7.08 37.26
CA ARG A 102 6.58 -6.74 38.62
C ARG A 102 5.16 -7.22 38.89
N ALA A 103 4.28 -7.21 37.89
CA ALA A 103 2.92 -7.71 38.02
C ALA A 103 2.88 -9.23 38.18
N GLU A 104 3.71 -9.97 37.45
CA GLU A 104 3.80 -11.44 37.53
C GLU A 104 4.44 -11.92 38.85
N GLN A 105 5.41 -11.18 39.39
CA GLN A 105 6.05 -11.51 40.66
C GLN A 105 5.21 -11.15 41.89
N SER A 106 4.18 -10.30 41.73
CA SER A 106 3.32 -9.86 42.81
C SER A 106 2.07 -10.74 42.93
N ASN A 107 1.86 -11.34 44.11
CA ASN A 107 0.60 -12.00 44.46
C ASN A 107 -0.39 -11.05 45.20
N GLU A 108 -0.15 -9.74 45.16
CA GLU A 108 -0.98 -8.76 45.87
C GLU A 108 -2.33 -8.59 45.18
N THR A 109 -3.42 -8.99 45.85
CA THR A 109 -4.78 -8.77 45.34
C THR A 109 -5.22 -7.34 45.64
N ILE A 110 -5.63 -6.60 44.60
CA ILE A 110 -6.14 -5.24 44.76
C ILE A 110 -7.55 -5.27 45.37
N GLY A 111 -7.67 -4.91 46.65
CA GLY A 111 -8.97 -4.75 47.34
C GLY A 111 -9.71 -3.46 46.97
N LEU A 112 -10.93 -3.26 47.48
CA LEU A 112 -11.77 -2.08 47.19
C LEU A 112 -11.09 -0.74 47.50
N PHE A 113 -10.37 -0.66 48.62
CA PHE A 113 -9.58 0.53 48.95
C PHE A 113 -8.37 0.71 48.01
N GLY A 114 -7.79 -0.38 47.53
CA GLY A 114 -6.73 -0.38 46.51
C GLY A 114 -7.24 0.19 45.18
N MET A 115 -8.45 -0.21 44.75
CA MET A 115 -9.12 0.35 43.58
C MET A 115 -9.37 1.85 43.72
N LEU A 116 -9.86 2.31 44.87
CA LEU A 116 -10.05 3.74 45.14
C LEU A 116 -8.72 4.51 45.12
N LYS A 117 -7.64 3.92 45.65
CA LYS A 117 -6.31 4.51 45.61
C LYS A 117 -5.74 4.57 44.19
N LEU A 118 -6.00 3.55 43.36
CA LEU A 118 -5.63 3.51 41.95
C LEU A 118 -6.37 4.60 41.16
N LEU A 119 -7.68 4.78 41.40
CA LEU A 119 -8.48 5.86 40.81
C LEU A 119 -7.95 7.26 41.18
N LYS A 120 -7.35 7.41 42.37
CA LYS A 120 -6.70 8.64 42.80
C LYS A 120 -5.28 8.81 42.24
N ASN A 121 -4.73 7.83 41.52
CA ASN A 121 -3.38 7.91 40.96
C ASN A 121 -3.30 9.01 39.88
N PRO A 122 -2.29 9.92 39.92
CA PRO A 122 -2.16 11.02 38.97
C PRO A 122 -2.03 10.58 37.50
N GLU A 123 -1.38 9.45 37.22
CA GLU A 123 -1.21 8.93 35.84
C GLU A 123 -2.53 8.40 35.29
N LEU A 124 -3.30 7.65 36.09
CA LEU A 124 -4.63 7.19 35.69
C LEU A 124 -5.58 8.38 35.47
N GLN A 125 -5.54 9.39 36.35
CA GLN A 125 -6.30 10.61 36.14
C GLN A 125 -5.90 11.34 34.85
N ARG A 126 -4.62 11.31 34.46
CA ARG A 126 -4.15 11.91 33.22
C ARG A 126 -4.73 11.20 32.00
N MET A 127 -4.81 9.87 32.04
CA MET A 127 -5.46 9.06 31.00
C MET A 127 -6.96 9.34 30.92
N LEU A 128 -7.66 9.45 32.06
CA LEU A 128 -9.09 9.79 32.09
C LEU A 128 -9.35 11.20 31.54
N ARG A 129 -8.56 12.20 31.94
CA ARG A 129 -8.64 13.56 31.40
C ARG A 129 -8.39 13.61 29.89
N PHE A 130 -7.40 12.85 29.41
CA PHE A 130 -7.15 12.72 27.98
C PHE A 130 -8.34 12.09 27.25
N GLY A 131 -8.88 10.99 27.77
CA GLY A 131 -10.06 10.33 27.21
C GLY A 131 -11.26 11.27 27.12
N GLN A 132 -11.51 12.06 28.17
CA GLN A 132 -12.53 13.10 28.15
C GLN A 132 -12.27 14.13 27.05
N ALA A 133 -11.08 14.75 27.01
CA ALA A 133 -10.75 15.76 26.01
C ALA A 133 -10.84 15.21 24.57
N TYR A 134 -10.48 13.95 24.35
CA TYR A 134 -10.61 13.28 23.06
C TYR A 134 -12.08 13.11 22.66
N LEU A 135 -12.94 12.68 23.59
CA LEU A 135 -14.37 12.55 23.35
C LEU A 135 -15.04 13.90 23.09
N ASP A 136 -14.64 14.95 23.81
CA ASP A 136 -15.13 16.32 23.60
C ASP A 136 -14.83 16.79 22.18
N ILE A 137 -13.58 16.65 21.72
CA ILE A 137 -13.18 16.99 20.33
C ILE A 137 -13.96 16.18 19.30
N MET A 138 -14.17 14.88 19.55
CA MET A 138 -14.94 14.02 18.65
C MET A 138 -16.43 14.37 18.64
N GLY A 139 -16.97 14.88 19.75
CA GLY A 139 -18.31 15.41 19.87
C GLY A 139 -18.47 16.73 19.12
N GLU A 140 -17.54 17.66 19.29
CA GLU A 140 -17.49 18.95 18.57
C GLU A 140 -17.43 18.75 17.06
N ARG A 141 -16.65 17.78 16.57
CA ARG A 141 -16.53 17.48 15.13
C ARG A 141 -17.78 16.85 14.51
N LYS A 142 -18.74 16.40 15.33
CA LYS A 142 -20.00 15.80 14.87
C LYS A 142 -21.17 16.80 14.86
N GLN A 143 -20.97 18.00 15.41
CA GLN A 143 -21.92 19.12 15.34
C GLN A 143 -21.66 19.96 14.10
#